data_AF-A0A914P6V7-F1
#
_entry.id   AF-A0A914P6V7-F1
#
_cell.length_a   1.000
_cell.length_b   1.000
_cell.length_c   1.000
_cell.angle_alpha   90.00
_cell.angle_beta   90.00
_cell.angle_gamma   90.00
#
_symmetry.space_group_name_H-M   'P 1'
#
loop_
_entity.id
_entity.type
_entity.pdbx_description
1 polymer ?
#
loop_
_entity_poly.entity_id
_entity_poly.type
_entity_poly.pdbx_seq_one_letter_code
_entity_poly.pdbx_strand_id
1 'polypeptide(L)' 'MQSSIVIYKTKAMLQLKIVKPVVVWTPPDSGDYSKELWAPEIHFIDNKFYIYFTADDFHQIYCLENPSNDPTTGN' A
#
# COMPACT_ATOMS: atom_id res chain seq x y z
N MET A 1 11.39 1.88 10.28
CA MET A 1 9.92 1.75 10.09
C MET A 1 9.57 2.22 8.69
N GLN A 2 8.50 1.69 8.12
CA GLN A 2 8.09 1.99 6.74
C GLN A 2 7.48 3.40 6.67
N SER A 3 7.93 4.23 5.74
CA SER A 3 7.47 5.62 5.58
C SER A 3 6.42 5.81 4.48
N SER A 4 6.12 4.75 3.73
CA SER A 4 5.18 4.74 2.61
C SER A 4 4.69 3.31 2.35
N ILE A 5 3.55 3.19 1.67
CA ILE A 5 3.04 1.91 1.19
C ILE A 5 3.61 1.67 -0.21
N VAL A 6 4.22 0.51 -0.39
CA VAL A 6 4.90 0.13 -1.63
C VAL A 6 4.38 -1.20 -2.16
N ILE A 7 4.36 -1.35 -3.48
CA ILE A 7 4.03 -2.60 -4.17
C ILE A 7 5.24 -3.11 -4.95
N TYR A 8 5.54 -4.38 -4.77
CA TYR A 8 6.45 -5.14 -5.63
C TYR A 8 5.60 -5.98 -6.59
N LYS A 9 5.80 -5.80 -7.89
CA LYS A 9 5.02 -6.50 -8.93
C LYS A 9 5.95 -7.24 -9.89
N THR A 10 5.78 -8.55 -10.01
CA THR A 10 6.53 -9.38 -10.96
C THR A 10 5.69 -10.57 -11.42
N LYS A 11 6.03 -11.13 -12.58
CA LYS A 11 5.45 -12.39 -13.09
C LYS A 11 6.18 -13.64 -12.55
N ALA A 12 7.30 -13.47 -11.87
CA ALA A 12 8.13 -14.58 -11.37
C ALA A 12 8.48 -14.37 -9.90
N MET A 13 8.02 -15.28 -9.02
CA MET A 13 8.20 -15.17 -7.56
C MET A 13 9.66 -14.98 -7.14
N LEU A 14 10.60 -15.65 -7.82
CA LEU A 14 12.04 -15.53 -7.53
C LEU A 14 12.60 -14.12 -7.78
N GLN A 15 11.93 -13.30 -8.59
CA GLN A 15 12.36 -11.93 -8.87
C GLN A 15 11.92 -10.92 -7.81
N LEU A 16 11.08 -11.29 -6.84
CA LEU A 16 10.61 -10.37 -5.78
C LEU A 16 11.78 -9.70 -5.03
N LYS A 17 12.90 -10.41 -4.87
CA LYS A 17 14.10 -9.88 -4.20
C LYS A 17 14.80 -8.75 -4.98
N ILE A 18 14.63 -8.69 -6.30
CA ILE A 18 15.39 -7.79 -7.18
C ILE A 18 14.52 -6.74 -7.88
N VAL A 19 13.20 -6.95 -7.93
CA VAL A 19 12.29 -5.99 -8.54
C VAL A 19 12.24 -4.71 -7.71
N LYS A 20 12.23 -3.57 -8.39
CA LYS A 20 12.12 -2.27 -7.72
C LYS A 20 10.70 -2.09 -7.17
N PRO A 21 10.54 -1.64 -5.92
CA PRO A 21 9.23 -1.27 -5.40
C PRO A 21 8.69 -0.04 -6.12
N VAL A 22 7.37 0.03 -6.24
CA VAL A 22 6.65 1.26 -6.62
C VAL A 22 5.99 1.82 -5.36
N VAL A 23 6.24 3.09 -5.06
CA VAL A 23 5.50 3.82 -4.02
C VAL A 23 4.11 4.10 -4.55
N VAL A 24 3.09 3.56 -3.89
CA VAL A 24 1.68 3.75 -4.29
C VAL A 24 0.94 4.73 -3.39
N TRP A 25 1.47 4.98 -2.19
CA TRP A 25 0.93 5.98 -1.29
C TRP A 25 1.98 6.46 -0.28
N THR A 26 2.01 7.78 -0.07
CA THR A 26 2.83 8.43 0.95
C THR A 26 1.89 9.07 1.97
N PRO A 27 2.05 8.81 3.28
CA PRO A 27 1.26 9.46 4.31
C PRO A 27 1.48 10.98 4.29
N PRO A 28 0.49 11.78 4.73
CA PRO A 28 0.71 13.20 4.99
C PRO A 28 1.72 13.39 6.13
N ASP A 29 2.28 14.60 6.25
CA ASP A 29 3.27 14.91 7.29
C ASP A 29 2.68 14.84 8.72
N SER A 30 1.36 14.99 8.86
CA SER A 30 0.67 14.99 10.16
C SER A 30 -0.79 14.58 10.03
N GLY A 31 -1.38 14.21 11.17
CA GLY A 31 -2.78 13.81 11.29
C GLY A 31 -2.94 12.32 11.57
N ASP A 32 -4.17 11.84 11.45
CA ASP A 32 -4.46 10.42 11.43
C ASP A 32 -3.68 9.74 10.29
N TYR A 33 -3.47 8.44 10.38
CA TYR A 33 -2.78 7.62 9.37
C TYR A 33 -1.38 8.12 8.93
N SER A 34 -0.76 9.08 9.64
CA SER A 34 0.46 9.77 9.17
C SER A 34 1.78 9.09 9.57
N LYS A 35 1.72 8.10 10.46
CA LYS A 35 2.88 7.40 11.06
C LYS A 35 2.51 5.97 11.43
N GLU A 36 3.51 5.18 11.82
CA GLU A 36 3.34 3.79 12.27
C GLU A 36 2.61 2.90 11.26
N LEU A 37 2.97 3.00 9.98
CA LEU A 37 2.35 2.24 8.89
C LEU A 37 2.72 0.75 8.97
N TRP A 38 1.74 -0.09 9.26
CA TRP A 38 1.94 -1.50 9.61
C TRP A 38 1.05 -2.42 8.78
N ALA A 39 1.63 -3.58 8.44
CA ALA A 39 0.96 -4.73 7.83
C ALA A 39 0.01 -4.42 6.66
N PRO A 40 0.47 -3.75 5.58
CA PRO A 40 -0.37 -3.54 4.41
C PRO A 40 -0.70 -4.86 3.70
N GLU A 41 -1.99 -5.10 3.46
CA GLU A 41 -2.52 -6.22 2.69
C GLU A 41 -3.33 -5.71 1.49
N ILE A 42 -3.05 -6.26 0.30
CA ILE A 42 -3.72 -5.86 -0.95
C ILE A 42 -4.74 -6.91 -1.39
N HIS A 43 -5.95 -6.46 -1.73
CA HIS A 43 -7.05 -7.28 -2.22
C HIS A 43 -7.62 -6.70 -3.51
N PHE A 44 -8.15 -7.57 -4.37
CA PHE A 44 -8.92 -7.16 -5.55
C PHE A 44 -10.37 -7.61 -5.36
N ILE A 45 -11.27 -6.65 -5.21
CA ILE A 45 -12.68 -6.85 -4.84
C ILE A 45 -13.52 -5.93 -5.73
N ASP A 46 -14.59 -6.45 -6.34
CA ASP A 46 -15.53 -5.68 -7.18
C ASP A 46 -14.84 -4.77 -8.21
N ASN A 47 -13.88 -5.35 -8.94
CA ASN A 47 -13.10 -4.67 -9.99
C ASN A 47 -12.20 -3.51 -9.52
N LYS A 48 -11.89 -3.42 -8.22
CA LYS A 48 -10.98 -2.42 -7.65
C LYS A 48 -9.96 -3.05 -6.72
N PHE A 49 -8.85 -2.35 -6.52
CA PHE A 49 -7.84 -2.71 -5.53
C PHE A 49 -8.09 -1.99 -4.22
N TYR A 50 -7.94 -2.72 -3.12
CA TYR A 50 -8.02 -2.20 -1.75
C TYR A 50 -6.75 -2.57 -1.00
N ILE A 51 -6.14 -1.60 -0.32
CA ILE A 51 -5.02 -1.85 0.60
C ILE A 51 -5.48 -1.54 2.01
N TYR A 52 -5.55 -2.57 2.85
CA TYR A 52 -5.83 -2.44 4.27
C TYR A 52 -4.53 -2.41 5.05
N PHE A 53 -4.40 -1.49 6.00
CA PHE A 53 -3.22 -1.35 6.83
C PHE A 53 -3.60 -0.73 8.16
N THR A 54 -2.72 -0.82 9.14
CA THR A 54 -2.86 -0.05 10.39
C THR A 54 -1.88 1.11 10.41
N ALA A 55 -2.29 2.23 11.02
CA ALA A 55 -1.45 3.41 11.19
C ALA A 55 -1.88 4.19 12.42
N ASP A 56 -1.14 5.27 12.74
CA ASP A 56 -1.31 6.16 13.91
C ASP A 56 -0.92 5.57 15.28
N ASP A 57 -1.04 6.37 16.34
CA ASP A 57 -0.66 6.00 17.72
C ASP A 57 -1.49 4.84 18.29
N PHE A 58 -2.72 4.66 17.81
CA PHE A 58 -3.67 3.66 18.24
C PHE A 58 -3.79 2.49 17.25
N HIS A 59 -3.03 2.49 16.16
CA HIS A 59 -3.01 1.46 15.13
C HIS A 59 -4.42 1.17 14.56
N GLN A 60 -5.17 2.23 14.28
CA GLN A 60 -6.48 2.09 13.64
C GLN A 60 -6.34 1.51 12.23
N ILE A 61 -7.39 0.85 11.76
CA ILE A 61 -7.43 0.24 10.43
C ILE A 61 -7.84 1.30 9.40
N TYR A 62 -7.03 1.45 8.36
CA TYR A 62 -7.27 2.35 7.23
C TYR A 62 -7.34 1.55 5.93
N CYS A 63 -7.96 2.16 4.91
CA CYS A 63 -8.12 1.55 3.60
C CYS A 63 -7.82 2.55 2.49
N LEU A 64 -6.98 2.16 1.55
CA LEU A 64 -6.79 2.85 0.27
C LEU A 64 -7.59 2.13 -0.82
N GLU A 65 -8.29 2.87 -1.67
CA GLU A 65 -8.98 2.33 -2.86
C GLU A 65 -8.22 2.78 -4.12
N ASN A 66 -8.09 1.88 -5.10
CA ASN A 66 -7.58 2.19 -6.43
C ASN A 66 -8.43 1.52 -7.53
N PRO A 67 -9.10 2.28 -8.41
CA PRO A 67 -9.92 1.74 -9.50
C PRO A 67 -9.13 1.39 -10.77
N SER A 68 -7.82 1.66 -10.82
CA SER A 68 -7.00 1.31 -11.98
C SER A 68 -6.89 -0.20 -12.16
N ASN A 69 -6.77 -0.64 -13.41
CA ASN A 69 -6.47 -2.04 -13.75
C ASN A 69 -5.08 -2.49 -13.29
N ASP A 70 -4.18 -1.54 -13.00
CA ASP A 70 -2.86 -1.79 -12.44
C ASP A 70 -2.71 -1.07 -11.09
N PRO A 71 -2.56 -1.79 -9.96
CA PRO A 71 -2.52 -1.18 -8.63
C PRO A 71 -1.27 -0.33 -8.39
N THR A 72 -0.28 -0.37 -9.28
CA THR A 72 0.91 0.51 -9.23
C THR A 72 0.72 1.82 -10.01
N THR A 73 -0.51 2.13 -10.41
CA THR A 73 -0.89 3.31 -11.21
C THR A 73 -2.21 3.88 -10.72
N GLY A 74 -2.56 5.10 -11.12
CA GLY A 74 -3.82 5.73 -10.73
C GLY A 74 -3.67 6.38 -9.36
N ASN A 75 -3.15 7.60 -9.36
CA ASN A 75 -2.98 8.45 -8.18
C ASN A 75 -4.24 9.27 -7.93
#